data_AF-A0A382H0Z6-F1
#
_entry.id   AF-A0A382H0Z6-F1
#
_cell.length_a   1.000
_cell.length_b   1.000
_cell.length_c   1.000
_cell.angle_alpha   90.00
_cell.angle_beta   90.00
_cell.angle_gamma   90.00
#
_symmetry.space_group_name_H-M   'P 1'
#
loop_
_entity.id
_entity.type
_entity.pdbx_description
1 polymer ?
#
loop_
_entity_poly.entity_id
_entity_poly.type
_entity_poly.pdbx_seq_one_letter_code
_entity_poly.pdbx_strand_id
1 'polypeptide(L)' 'VAFVITGTDRLNHYFWDSYRGDGGYRDQVLDFYRVVDGVVEGVLDRLQDDDVLVVVSDHGFEAQGKTVNLPRRRDHPE' A
#
# COMPACT_ATOMS: atom_id res chain seq x y z
N VAL A 1 9.54 -9.46 15.50
CA VAL A 1 9.94 -9.45 14.06
C VAL A 1 9.15 -8.34 13.37
N ALA A 2 9.72 -7.69 12.35
CA ALA A 2 9.00 -6.70 11.55
C ALA A 2 8.83 -7.21 10.11
N PHE A 3 7.61 -7.08 9.59
CA PHE A 3 7.26 -7.39 8.21
C PHE A 3 6.58 -6.17 7.61
N VAL A 4 6.93 -5.81 6.38
CA VAL A 4 6.47 -4.57 5.74
C VAL A 4 5.90 -4.89 4.36
N ILE A 5 4.67 -4.42 4.13
CA ILE A 5 4.01 -4.48 2.81
C ILE A 5 4.05 -3.08 2.21
N THR A 6 4.74 -2.93 1.08
CA THR A 6 4.83 -1.65 0.34
C THR A 6 3.89 -1.60 -0.86
N GLY A 7 3.23 -2.71 -1.19
CA GLY A 7 2.36 -2.79 -2.38
C GLY A 7 1.08 -1.97 -2.27
N THR A 8 0.54 -1.81 -1.05
CA THR A 8 -0.65 -0.98 -0.78
C THR A 8 -0.42 0.48 -1.17
N ASP A 9 0.75 1.03 -0.82
CA ASP A 9 1.16 2.39 -1.16
C ASP A 9 1.20 2.61 -2.68
N ARG A 10 1.96 1.77 -3.39
CA ARG A 10 2.09 1.87 -4.86
C ARG A 10 0.75 1.68 -5.55
N LEU A 11 -0.06 0.73 -5.10
CA LEU A 11 -1.37 0.47 -5.70
C LEU A 11 -2.25 1.72 -5.61
N ASN A 12 -2.35 2.33 -4.43
CA ASN A 12 -3.17 3.51 -4.24
C ASN A 12 -2.63 4.72 -5.01
N HIS A 13 -1.30 4.88 -5.17
CA HIS A 13 -0.74 5.96 -5.99
C HIS A 13 -1.23 5.97 -7.45
N TYR A 14 -1.53 4.80 -8.03
CA TYR A 14 -1.98 4.69 -9.42
C TYR A 14 -3.48 4.42 -9.58
N PHE A 15 -4.10 3.76 -8.59
CA PHE A 15 -5.46 3.23 -8.69
C PHE A 15 -6.39 3.74 -7.59
N TRP A 16 -6.06 4.86 -6.94
CA TRP A 16 -6.92 5.46 -5.90
C TRP A 16 -8.36 5.67 -6.38
N ASP A 17 -8.55 6.14 -7.60
CA ASP A 17 -9.88 6.37 -8.15
C ASP A 17 -10.66 5.04 -8.26
N SER A 18 -10.01 3.98 -8.74
CA SER A 18 -10.61 2.64 -8.81
C SER A 18 -10.96 2.10 -7.42
N TYR A 19 -10.17 2.40 -6.38
CA TYR A 19 -10.51 2.10 -4.99
C TYR A 19 -11.79 2.83 -4.54
N ARG A 20 -11.91 4.12 -4.87
CA ARG A 20 -13.10 4.94 -4.57
C ARG A 20 -14.36 4.51 -5.34
N GLY A 21 -14.22 3.64 -6.34
CA GLY A 21 -15.30 3.18 -7.20
C GLY A 21 -15.38 3.89 -8.55
N ASP A 22 -14.45 4.82 -8.80
CA ASP A 22 -14.33 5.56 -10.06
C ASP A 22 -13.23 4.93 -10.92
N GLY A 23 -13.57 4.12 -11.92
CA GLY A 23 -12.59 3.55 -12.86
C GLY A 23 -12.77 2.06 -13.12
N GLY A 24 -11.88 1.51 -13.96
CA GLY A 24 -12.03 0.17 -14.52
C GLY A 24 -11.45 -0.99 -13.70
N TYR A 25 -10.74 -0.72 -12.60
CA TYR A 25 -9.95 -1.74 -11.89
C TYR A 25 -10.35 -1.98 -10.43
N ARG A 26 -11.59 -1.63 -10.06
CA ARG A 26 -12.06 -1.73 -8.67
C ARG A 26 -11.86 -3.14 -8.09
N ASP A 27 -12.26 -4.17 -8.82
CA ASP A 27 -12.23 -5.54 -8.31
C ASP A 27 -10.78 -6.02 -8.11
N GLN A 28 -9.87 -5.69 -9.03
CA GLN A 28 -8.45 -6.03 -8.92
C GLN A 28 -7.78 -5.30 -7.76
N VAL A 29 -8.17 -4.05 -7.50
CA VAL A 29 -7.70 -3.31 -6.31
C VAL A 29 -8.16 -4.01 -5.03
N LEU A 30 -9.44 -4.42 -4.95
CA LEU A 30 -9.95 -5.13 -3.78
C LEU A 30 -9.35 -6.53 -3.65
N ASP A 31 -9.08 -7.23 -4.75
CA ASP A 31 -8.38 -8.51 -4.76
C ASP A 31 -6.98 -8.39 -4.15
N PHE A 32 -6.25 -7.31 -4.45
CA PHE A 32 -4.96 -7.07 -3.82
C PHE A 32 -5.09 -6.92 -2.29
N TYR A 33 -6.10 -6.20 -1.79
CA TYR A 33 -6.33 -6.08 -0.36
C TYR A 33 -6.73 -7.43 0.28
N ARG A 34 -7.46 -8.30 -0.42
CA ARG A 34 -7.74 -9.67 0.04
C ARG A 34 -6.46 -10.50 0.17
N VAL A 35 -5.49 -10.32 -0.75
CA VAL A 35 -4.18 -10.98 -0.63
C VAL A 35 -3.42 -10.47 0.59
N VAL A 36 -3.44 -9.16 0.85
CA VAL A 36 -2.84 -8.57 2.06
C VAL A 36 -3.48 -9.13 3.33
N ASP A 37 -4.80 -9.23 3.36
CA ASP A 37 -5.56 -9.81 4.47
C ASP A 37 -5.17 -11.28 4.72
N GLY A 38 -5.05 -12.10 3.67
CA GLY A 38 -4.57 -13.48 3.79
C GLY A 38 -3.13 -13.62 4.30
N VAL A 39 -2.27 -12.61 4.08
CA VAL A 39 -0.93 -12.57 4.71
C VAL A 39 -1.06 -12.31 6.21
N VAL A 40 -1.97 -11.44 6.64
CA VAL A 40 -2.25 -11.20 8.06
C VAL A 40 -2.81 -12.46 8.72
N GLU A 41 -3.76 -13.13 8.07
CA GLU A 41 -4.28 -14.44 8.50
C GLU A 41 -3.15 -15.46 8.70
N GLY A 42 -2.25 -15.59 7.73
CA GLY A 42 -1.11 -16.49 7.85
C GLY A 42 -0.17 -16.16 9.01
N VAL A 43 -0.07 -14.89 9.43
CA VAL A 43 0.65 -14.51 10.65
C VAL A 43 -0.14 -14.93 11.88
N LEU A 44 -1.43 -14.60 11.94
CA LEU A 44 -2.32 -14.94 13.06
C LEU A 44 -2.33 -16.45 13.37
N ASP A 45 -2.37 -17.30 12.34
CA ASP A 45 -2.35 -18.77 12.48
C ASP A 45 -1.09 -19.32 13.18
N ARG A 46 -0.03 -18.52 13.26
CA ARG A 46 1.26 -18.92 13.84
C ARG A 46 1.51 -18.32 15.22
N LEU A 47 0.66 -17.40 15.67
CA LEU A 47 0.80 -16.78 16.99
C LEU A 47 0.35 -17.74 18.09
N GLN A 48 0.98 -17.64 19.26
CA GLN A 48 0.54 -18.26 20.50
C GLN A 48 -0.39 -17.30 21.27
N ASP A 49 -1.10 -17.80 22.29
CA ASP A 49 -2.07 -17.02 23.07
C ASP A 49 -1.46 -15.79 23.77
N ASP A 50 -0.16 -15.80 24.06
CA ASP A 50 0.58 -14.72 24.71
C ASP A 50 1.31 -13.78 23.74
N ASP A 51 1.25 -14.06 22.43
CA ASP A 51 1.83 -13.19 21.41
C ASP A 51 0.94 -11.96 21.15
N VAL A 52 1.58 -10.84 20.80
CA VAL A 52 0.91 -9.60 20.41
C VAL A 52 1.26 -9.25 18.97
N LEU A 53 0.24 -9.16 18.11
CA LEU A 53 0.36 -8.59 16.78
C LEU A 53 -0.06 -7.13 16.78
N VAL A 54 0.80 -6.26 16.25
CA VAL A 54 0.48 -4.86 16.00
C VAL A 54 0.52 -4.60 14.50
N VAL A 55 -0.61 -4.18 13.94
CA VAL A 55 -0.73 -3.79 12.53
C VAL A 55 -0.87 -2.29 12.47
N VAL A 56 0.07 -1.62 11.79
CA VAL A 56 0.12 -0.16 11.69
C VAL A 56 0.38 0.22 10.24
N SER A 57 -0.31 1.26 9.78
CA SER A 57 0.01 1.97 8.56
C SER A 57 0.78 3.25 8.93
N ASP A 58 1.82 3.56 8.16
CA ASP A 58 2.62 4.76 8.33
C ASP A 58 1.86 6.03 7.90
N HIS A 59 0.97 5.94 6.89
CA HIS A 59 0.09 7.03 6.48
C HIS A 59 -1.14 6.55 5.68
N GLY A 60 -2.12 7.45 5.53
CA GLY A 60 -3.30 7.24 4.68
C GLY A 60 -3.08 7.60 3.21
N PHE A 61 -4.17 7.72 2.45
CA PHE A 61 -4.17 8.09 1.04
C PHE A 61 -5.23 9.14 0.70
N GLU A 62 -5.00 9.87 -0.40
CA GLU A 62 -5.88 10.88 -0.97
C GLU A 62 -5.70 10.92 -2.51
N ALA A 63 -6.67 11.50 -3.22
CA ALA A 63 -6.60 11.67 -4.66
C ALA A 63 -5.46 12.61 -5.08
N GLN A 64 -4.75 12.22 -6.14
CA GLN A 64 -3.69 13.03 -6.75
C GLN A 64 -4.17 13.62 -8.07
N GLY A 65 -4.32 14.95 -8.12
CA GLY A 65 -4.73 15.64 -9.36
C GLY A 65 -3.58 15.98 -10.31
N LYS A 66 -2.33 16.01 -9.83
CA LYS A 66 -1.16 16.39 -10.65
C LYS A 66 0.12 15.75 -10.13
N THR A 67 0.88 15.14 -11.04
CA THR A 67 2.23 14.63 -10.79
C THR A 67 3.23 15.47 -11.59
N VAL A 68 4.33 15.88 -10.95
CA VAL A 68 5.39 16.66 -11.61
C VAL A 68 6.72 15.94 -11.42
N ASN A 69 7.31 15.46 -12.51
CA ASN A 69 8.66 14.93 -12.51
C ASN A 69 9.66 16.08 -12.64
N LEU A 70 10.42 16.34 -11.58
CA LEU A 70 11.47 17.34 -11.61
C LEU A 70 12.74 16.69 -12.16
N PRO A 71 13.27 17.16 -13.31
CA PRO A 71 14.55 16.66 -13.79
C PRO A 71 15.64 17.05 -12.80
N ARG A 72 16.57 16.12 -12.54
CA ARG A 72 17.72 16.41 -11.69
C ARG A 72 18.46 17.62 -12.27
N ARG A 73 18.72 18.60 -11.40
CA ARG A 73 19.47 19.80 -11.73
C ARG A 73 20.90 19.39 -12.12
N ARG A 74 21.36 19.81 -13.31
CA ARG A 74 22.67 19.43 -13.89
C ARG A 74 23.85 20.22 -13.31
N ASP A 75 23.59 21.14 -12.37
CA ASP A 75 24.52 22.13 -11.82
C ASP A 75 25.22 21.69 -10.53
N HIS A 76 25.01 20.46 -10.05
CA HIS A 76 25.77 19.91 -8.93
C HIS A 76 26.83 18.90 -9.43
N PRO A 77 28.11 19.27 -9.54
CA PRO A 77 29.18 18.29 -9.66
C PRO A 77 29.27 17.51 -8.34
N GLU A 78 29.64 16.23 -8.44
CA GLU A 78 30.12 15.48 -7.28
C GLU A 78 31.40 16.09 -6.70
#